data_AF-A0A947NYS9-F1
#
_entry.id   AF-A0A947NYS9-F1
#
_cell.length_a   1.000
_cell.length_b   1.000
_cell.length_c   1.000
_cell.angle_alpha   90.00
_cell.angle_beta   90.00
_cell.angle_gamma   90.00
#
_symmetry.space_group_name_H-M   'P 1'
#
loop_
_entity.id
_entity.type
_entity.pdbx_description
1 polymer ?
#
loop_
_entity_poly.entity_id
_entity_poly.type
_entity_poly.pdbx_seq_one_letter_code
_entity_poly.pdbx_strand_id
1 'polypeptide(L)'
;MKLAEKICDRKIAYLFRKDQAIAFELGLLHFILARRKSAQKKIIPACLSSLYWLRKAGIAIPRYVEELGYSSQLEEIEKLLVLNKQMMASAGFGESVIHFNIAHVGACTA
;
A
#
# COMPACT_ATOMS: atom_id res chain seq x y z
N MET A 1 -8.26 -14.46 -7.07
CA MET A 1 -8.94 -13.16 -7.23
C MET A 1 -8.00 -12.14 -7.84
N LYS A 2 -8.45 -11.37 -8.83
CA LYS A 2 -7.58 -10.37 -9.48
C LYS A 2 -7.36 -9.18 -8.53
N LEU A 3 -6.18 -8.55 -8.57
CA LEU A 3 -5.82 -7.45 -7.66
C LEU A 3 -6.84 -6.29 -7.70
N ALA A 4 -7.40 -6.00 -8.86
CA ALA A 4 -8.41 -4.96 -9.04
C ALA A 4 -9.74 -5.28 -8.33
N GLU A 5 -10.18 -6.54 -8.37
CA GLU A 5 -11.38 -7.00 -7.63
C GLU A 5 -11.14 -6.82 -6.12
N LYS A 6 -9.95 -7.21 -5.64
CA LYS A 6 -9.58 -7.02 -4.22
C LYS A 6 -9.62 -5.56 -3.79
N ILE A 7 -9.12 -4.65 -4.63
CA ILE A 7 -9.20 -3.21 -4.36
C ILE A 7 -10.66 -2.74 -4.30
N CYS A 8 -11.53 -3.22 -5.20
CA CYS A 8 -12.95 -2.87 -5.21
C CYS A 8 -13.64 -3.31 -3.91
N ASP A 9 -13.48 -4.58 -3.55
CA ASP A 9 -14.10 -5.16 -2.36
C ASP A 9 -13.67 -4.43 -1.09
N ARG A 10 -12.39 -4.08 -0.99
CA ARG A 10 -11.86 -3.32 0.16
C ARG A 10 -12.35 -1.87 0.20
N LYS A 11 -12.54 -1.22 -0.96
CA LYS A 11 -13.18 0.11 -1.01
C LYS A 11 -14.61 0.04 -0.50
N ILE A 12 -15.38 -0.97 -0.92
CA ILE A 12 -16.75 -1.19 -0.45
C ILE A 12 -16.74 -1.42 1.06
N ALA A 13 -15.88 -2.30 1.57
CA ALA A 13 -15.76 -2.56 3.00
C ALA A 13 -15.40 -1.29 3.80
N TYR A 14 -14.50 -0.45 3.27
CA TYR A 14 -14.15 0.83 3.88
C TYR A 14 -15.32 1.82 3.91
N LEU A 15 -16.14 1.88 2.85
CA LEU A 15 -17.32 2.75 2.81
C LEU A 15 -18.30 2.45 3.95
N PHE A 16 -18.48 1.17 4.28
CA PHE A 16 -19.39 0.77 5.35
C PHE A 16 -18.77 0.86 6.75
N ARG A 17 -17.50 0.51 6.91
CA ARG A 17 -16.86 0.38 8.24
C ARG A 17 -16.01 1.57 8.65
N LYS A 18 -15.47 2.33 7.69
CA LYS A 18 -14.51 3.43 7.89
C LYS A 18 -13.31 3.08 8.78
N ASP A 19 -12.92 1.81 8.75
CA ASP A 19 -11.84 1.27 9.57
C ASP A 19 -10.46 1.66 8.99
N GLN A 20 -9.58 2.15 9.87
CA GLN A 20 -8.20 2.51 9.55
C GLN A 20 -7.40 1.32 9.01
N ALA A 21 -7.66 0.10 9.49
CA ALA A 21 -6.96 -1.07 9.02
C ALA A 21 -7.34 -1.45 7.57
N ILE A 22 -8.59 -1.21 7.17
CA ILE A 22 -9.02 -1.37 5.78
C ILE A 22 -8.39 -0.29 4.88
N ALA A 23 -8.29 0.94 5.39
CA ALA A 23 -7.54 2.00 4.69
C ALA A 23 -6.06 1.62 4.53
N PHE A 24 -5.43 1.05 5.57
CA PHE A 24 -4.06 0.57 5.47
C PHE A 24 -3.90 -0.52 4.40
N GLU A 25 -4.81 -1.51 4.38
CA GLU A 25 -4.82 -2.55 3.36
C GLU A 25 -4.98 -1.97 1.94
N LEU A 26 -5.87 -0.98 1.75
CA LEU A 26 -6.00 -0.29 0.47
C LEU A 26 -4.71 0.40 0.05
N GLY A 27 -3.99 1.02 0.99
CA GLY A 27 -2.65 1.58 0.78
C GLY A 27 -1.67 0.53 0.25
N LEU A 28 -1.61 -0.63 0.89
CA LEU A 28 -0.78 -1.76 0.49
C LEU A 28 -1.17 -2.30 -0.90
N LEU A 29 -2.46 -2.48 -1.18
CA LEU A 29 -2.92 -3.02 -2.47
C LEU A 29 -2.55 -2.08 -3.63
N HIS A 30 -2.64 -0.76 -3.41
CA HIS A 30 -2.22 0.23 -4.39
C HIS A 30 -0.69 0.29 -4.56
N PHE A 31 0.09 0.06 -3.49
CA PHE A 31 1.54 -0.11 -3.59
C PHE A 31 1.91 -1.35 -4.43
N ILE A 32 1.28 -2.50 -4.15
CA ILE A 32 1.47 -3.73 -4.93
C ILE A 32 1.09 -3.51 -6.40
N LEU A 33 0.01 -2.76 -6.64
CA LEU A 33 -0.39 -2.39 -8.00
C LEU A 33 0.71 -1.57 -8.67
N ALA A 34 1.28 -0.57 -8.00
CA ALA A 34 2.35 0.26 -8.53
C ALA A 34 3.61 -0.55 -8.85
N ARG A 35 4.05 -1.44 -7.95
CA ARG A 35 5.20 -2.34 -8.14
C ARG A 35 5.04 -3.30 -9.32
N ARG A 36 3.81 -3.72 -9.63
CA ARG A 36 3.51 -4.63 -10.76
C ARG A 36 3.42 -3.92 -12.12
N LYS A 37 3.53 -2.59 -12.18
CA LYS A 37 3.45 -1.83 -13.43
C LYS A 37 4.84 -1.40 -13.87
N SER A 38 5.19 -1.69 -15.11
CA SER A 38 6.44 -1.23 -15.74
C SER A 38 6.28 0.14 -16.39
N ALA A 39 5.05 0.53 -16.74
CA ALA A 39 4.76 1.80 -17.39
C ALA A 39 4.53 2.92 -16.35
N GLN A 40 5.37 3.96 -16.39
CA GLN A 40 5.31 5.10 -15.47
C GLN A 40 3.93 5.75 -15.37
N LYS A 41 3.20 5.88 -16.50
CA LYS A 41 1.81 6.39 -16.55
C LYS A 41 0.82 5.63 -15.65
N LYS A 42 1.13 4.39 -15.25
CA LYS A 42 0.31 3.57 -14.36
C LYS A 42 0.86 3.48 -12.94
N ILE A 43 2.13 3.83 -12.73
CA ILE A 43 2.80 3.86 -11.42
C ILE A 43 2.33 5.08 -10.62
N ILE A 44 2.34 6.26 -11.26
CA ILE A 44 1.94 7.55 -10.66
C ILE A 44 0.58 7.48 -9.95
N PRO A 45 -0.53 7.12 -10.64
CA PRO A 45 -1.84 7.10 -9.99
C PRO A 45 -1.92 6.05 -8.87
N ALA A 46 -1.16 4.96 -8.97
CA ALA A 46 -1.11 3.92 -7.95
C ALA A 46 -0.33 4.38 -6.70
N CYS A 47 0.78 5.10 -6.86
CA CYS A 47 1.53 5.71 -5.74
C CYS A 47 0.69 6.74 -5.00
N LEU A 48 0.06 7.67 -5.74
CA LEU A 48 -0.82 8.68 -5.15
C LEU A 48 -2.00 8.04 -4.41
N SER A 49 -2.60 7.00 -4.99
CA SER A 49 -3.66 6.25 -4.32
C SER A 49 -3.15 5.57 -3.05
N SER A 50 -1.95 5.01 -3.06
CA SER A 50 -1.35 4.38 -1.88
C SER A 50 -1.16 5.41 -0.76
N LEU A 51 -0.53 6.55 -1.04
CA LEU A 51 -0.34 7.64 -0.07
C LEU A 51 -1.67 8.17 0.49
N TYR A 52 -2.68 8.33 -0.37
CA TYR A 52 -4.02 8.75 0.05
C TYR A 52 -4.60 7.79 1.09
N TRP A 53 -4.55 6.48 0.84
CA TRP A 53 -5.10 5.48 1.75
C TRP A 53 -4.29 5.35 3.04
N LEU A 54 -2.97 5.50 2.98
CA LEU A 54 -2.13 5.53 4.19
C LEU A 54 -2.46 6.75 5.07
N ARG A 55 -2.74 7.93 4.49
CA ARG A 55 -3.25 9.07 5.27
C ARG A 55 -4.59 8.77 5.90
N LYS A 56 -5.50 8.12 5.17
CA LYS A 56 -6.80 7.71 5.72
C LYS A 56 -6.67 6.65 6.82
N ALA A 57 -5.61 5.86 6.81
CA ALA A 57 -5.25 4.96 7.90
C ALA A 57 -4.69 5.67 9.14
N GLY A 58 -4.46 6.99 9.08
CA GLY A 58 -3.87 7.76 10.17
C GLY A 58 -2.34 7.83 10.15
N ILE A 59 -1.70 7.39 9.06
CA ILE A 59 -0.24 7.47 8.93
C ILE A 59 0.15 8.88 8.49
N ALA A 60 1.05 9.49 9.27
CA ALA A 60 1.68 10.75 8.90
C ALA A 60 2.60 10.53 7.70
N ILE A 61 2.29 11.17 6.58
CA ILE A 61 3.13 11.15 5.38
C ILE A 61 4.00 12.41 5.39
N PRO A 62 5.33 12.27 5.43
CA PRO A 62 6.21 13.43 5.35
C PRO A 62 6.02 14.19 4.04
N ARG A 63 6.04 15.52 4.10
CA ARG A 63 5.83 16.38 2.93
C ARG A 63 6.84 16.12 1.81
N TYR A 64 8.10 15.84 2.15
CA TYR A 64 9.14 15.53 1.17
C TYR A 64 8.78 14.33 0.29
N VAL A 65 7.99 13.36 0.78
CA VAL A 65 7.59 12.19 0.00
C VAL A 65 6.79 12.62 -1.22
N GLU A 66 5.97 13.66 -1.14
CA GLU A 66 5.21 14.16 -2.30
C GLU A 66 6.10 14.82 -3.36
N GLU A 67 7.27 15.30 -2.95
CA GLU A 67 8.24 16.01 -3.80
C GLU A 67 9.26 15.05 -4.44
N LEU A 68 9.31 13.80 -3.98
CA LEU A 68 10.17 12.76 -4.53
C LEU A 68 9.71 12.30 -5.92
N GLY A 69 10.68 11.86 -6.72
CA GLY A 69 10.39 11.08 -7.93
C GLY A 69 9.67 9.76 -7.58
N TYR A 70 8.81 9.29 -8.48
CA TYR A 70 7.92 8.15 -8.21
C TYR A 70 8.62 6.84 -7.80
N SER A 71 9.84 6.60 -8.30
CA SER A 71 10.65 5.46 -7.87
C SER A 71 11.03 5.57 -6.39
N SER A 72 11.49 6.74 -5.95
CA SER A 72 11.81 7.01 -4.55
C SER A 72 10.56 7.09 -3.67
N GLN A 73 9.42 7.56 -4.20
CA GLN A 73 8.14 7.48 -3.49
C GLN A 73 7.75 6.05 -3.15
N LEU A 74 8.00 5.08 -4.04
CA LEU A 74 7.71 3.67 -3.77
C LEU A 74 8.52 3.14 -2.59
N GLU A 75 9.80 3.50 -2.51
CA GLU A 75 10.67 3.10 -1.40
C GLU A 75 10.18 3.70 -0.07
N GLU A 76 9.77 4.97 -0.06
CA GLU A 76 9.22 5.60 1.14
C GLU A 76 7.86 5.02 1.54
N ILE A 77 6.98 4.75 0.58
CA ILE A 77 5.71 4.06 0.82
C ILE A 77 5.95 2.69 1.44
N GLU A 78 6.94 1.95 0.93
CA GLU A 78 7.32 0.65 1.47
C GLU A 78 7.81 0.73 2.92
N LYS A 79 8.67 1.69 3.25
CA LYS A 79 9.10 1.93 4.63
C LYS A 79 7.92 2.21 5.54
N LEU A 80 7.00 3.08 5.11
CA LEU A 80 5.78 3.40 5.86
C LEU A 80 4.90 2.17 6.10
N LEU A 81 4.76 1.30 5.10
CA LEU A 81 4.02 0.05 5.22
C LEU A 81 4.68 -0.92 6.21
N VAL A 82 6.01 -1.07 6.16
CA VAL A 82 6.76 -1.96 7.05
C VAL A 82 6.69 -1.47 8.51
N LEU A 83 6.88 -0.18 8.73
CA LEU A 83 6.84 0.42 10.07
C LEU A 83 5.46 0.31 10.74
N ASN A 84 4.39 0.27 9.94
CA ASN A 84 3.01 0.24 10.43
C ASN A 84 2.30 -1.11 10.21
N LYS A 85 3.06 -2.19 9.91
CA LYS A 85 2.51 -3.51 9.56
C LYS A 85 1.56 -4.11 10.62
N GLN A 86 1.71 -3.72 11.88
CA GLN A 86 0.83 -4.14 12.98
C GLN A 86 -0.64 -3.73 12.78
N MET A 87 -0.91 -2.68 11.99
CA MET A 87 -2.27 -2.27 11.65
C MET A 87 -3.03 -3.34 10.85
N MET A 88 -2.33 -4.30 10.24
CA MET A 88 -2.97 -5.44 9.58
C MET A 88 -3.36 -6.55 10.55
N ALA A 89 -2.64 -6.72 11.67
CA ALA A 89 -2.93 -7.75 12.66
C ALA A 89 -4.25 -7.47 13.39
N SER A 90 -4.57 -6.20 13.64
CA SER A 90 -5.81 -5.78 14.31
C SER A 90 -7.08 -6.01 13.48
N ALA A 91 -6.97 -6.20 12.16
CA ALA A 91 -8.12 -6.41 11.30
C ALA A 91 -8.36 -7.86 10.87
N GLY A 92 -7.70 -8.82 11.53
CA GLY A 92 -7.90 -10.25 11.27
C GLY A 92 -7.41 -10.69 9.88
N PHE A 93 -6.46 -9.96 9.29
CA PHE A 93 -5.86 -10.33 8.01
C PHE A 93 -4.79 -11.39 8.22
N GLY A 94 -5.04 -12.59 7.67
CA GLY A 94 -4.12 -13.72 7.75
C GLY A 94 -2.72 -13.41 7.20
N GLU A 95 -1.71 -14.01 7.84
CA GLU A 95 -0.27 -13.87 7.60
C GLU A 95 0.18 -14.07 6.13
N SER A 96 -0.68 -14.62 5.27
CA SER A 96 -0.42 -14.95 3.88
C SER A 96 -0.16 -13.75 2.95
N VAL A 97 -0.68 -12.56 3.26
CA VAL A 97 -0.41 -11.34 2.45
C VAL A 97 0.96 -10.73 2.79
N ILE A 98 1.44 -10.97 4.02
CA ILE A 98 2.67 -10.39 4.57
C ILE A 98 3.90 -11.17 4.06
N HIS A 99 3.82 -12.51 4.11
CA HIS A 99 4.94 -13.38 3.71
C HIS A 99 5.25 -13.34 2.21
N PHE A 100 4.25 -13.10 1.35
CA PHE A 100 4.46 -13.24 -0.09
C PHE A 100 5.15 -12.03 -0.75
N ASN A 101 5.22 -10.86 -0.10
CA ASN A 101 5.75 -9.65 -0.73
C ASN A 101 6.86 -8.93 0.04
N ILE A 102 6.99 -9.04 1.37
CA ILE A 102 8.13 -8.42 2.07
C ILE A 102 9.41 -9.26 1.83
N ALA A 103 9.31 -10.58 1.72
CA ALA A 103 10.45 -11.44 1.44
C ALA A 103 11.04 -11.24 0.02
N HIS A 104 10.25 -10.77 -0.94
CA HIS A 104 10.71 -10.47 -2.31
C HIS A 104 11.33 -9.07 -2.47
N VAL A 105 11.24 -8.23 -1.43
CA VAL A 105 11.83 -6.89 -1.41
C VAL A 105 13.30 -6.95 -1.03
N GLY A 106 13.70 -7.91 -0.20
CA GLY A 106 15.09 -8.17 0.15
C GLY A 106 15.91 -8.88 -0.94
N ALA A 107 15.29 -9.38 -2.02
CA ALA A 107 15.95 -10.20 -3.04
C ALA A 107 16.30 -9.45 -4.34
N CYS A 108 15.93 -8.18 -4.50
CA CYS A 108 16.29 -7.36 -5.67
C CYS A 108 17.43 -6.36 -5.41
N THR A 109 18.19 -6.54 -4.33
CA THR A 109 19.48 -5.86 -4.11
C THR A 109 20.56 -6.91 -3.89
N ALA A 110 20.99 -7.54 -4.97
CA ALA A 110 22.25 -8.29 -5.07
C ALA A 110 22.75 -8.21 -6.51
#